data_AF-A0A5D4U1I8-F1
#
_entry.id   AF-A0A5D4U1I8-F1
#
_cell.length_a   1.000
_cell.length_b   1.000
_cell.length_c   1.000
_cell.angle_alpha   90.00
_cell.angle_beta   90.00
_cell.angle_gamma   90.00
#
_symmetry.space_group_name_H-M   'P 1'
#
loop_
_entity.id
_entity.type
_entity.pdbx_description
1 polymer ?
#
loop_
_entity_poly.entity_id
_entity_poly.type
_entity_poly.pdbx_seq_one_letter_code
_entity_poly.pdbx_strand_id
1 'polypeptide(L)' 'MLFKLRILFSTIAIAFALYGLVSEDPPEFNTTIMLLSLGAMMFVLGLSEYNSNKKASAYFSLIAALFVGFVSIYSLF' A
#
# COMPACT_ATOMS: atom_id res chain seq x y z
N MET A 1 -0.77 -1.67 18.24
CA MET A 1 -1.94 -1.15 17.50
C MET A 1 -1.71 -1.14 15.98
N LEU A 2 -0.58 -0.58 15.51
CA LEU A 2 -0.18 -0.52 14.09
C LEU A 2 -0.10 -1.89 13.38
N PHE A 3 0.25 -2.97 14.09
CA PHE A 3 0.31 -4.33 13.52
C PHE A 3 -1.06 -4.87 13.07
N LYS A 4 -2.14 -4.57 13.82
CA LYS A 4 -3.50 -4.96 13.42
C LYS A 4 -3.96 -4.19 12.18
N LEU A 5 -3.62 -2.90 12.11
CA LEU A 5 -3.89 -2.06 10.95
C LEU A 5 -3.14 -2.56 9.70
N ARG A 6 -1.87 -2.96 9.87
CA ARG A 6 -1.06 -3.56 8.81
C ARG A 6 -1.68 -4.87 8.28
N ILE A 7 -2.18 -5.73 9.16
CA ILE A 7 -2.85 -6.98 8.75
C ILE A 7 -4.13 -6.67 7.97
N LEU A 8 -4.91 -5.70 8.43
CA LEU A 8 -6.15 -5.29 7.75
C LEU A 8 -5.85 -4.77 6.34
N PHE A 9 -4.92 -3.82 6.20
CA PHE A 9 -4.52 -3.28 4.90
C PHE A 9 -3.89 -4.35 3.99
N SER A 10 -3.08 -5.25 4.55
CA SER A 10 -2.49 -6.36 3.78
C SER A 10 -3.54 -7.33 3.25
N THR A 11 -4.56 -7.63 4.05
CA THR A 11 -5.64 -8.55 3.66
C THR A 11 -6.46 -7.93 2.52
N ILE A 12 -6.77 -6.63 2.63
CA ILE A 12 -7.50 -5.88 1.60
C ILE A 12 -6.65 -5.81 0.32
N ALA A 13 -5.35 -5.51 0.42
CA ALA A 13 -4.46 -5.45 -0.73
C ALA A 13 -4.36 -6.81 -1.45
N ILE A 14 -4.24 -7.92 -0.72
CA ILE A 14 -4.18 -9.26 -1.32
C ILE A 14 -5.52 -9.63 -1.96
N ALA A 15 -6.65 -9.31 -1.32
CA ALA A 15 -7.97 -9.57 -1.88
C ALA A 15 -8.20 -8.82 -3.21
N PHE A 16 -7.84 -7.53 -3.25
CA PHE A 16 -7.91 -6.73 -4.47
C PHE A 16 -6.89 -7.17 -5.53
N ALA A 17 -5.71 -7.65 -5.14
CA ALA A 17 -4.71 -8.22 -6.06
C ALA A 17 -5.19 -9.50 -6.73
N LEU A 18 -5.78 -10.41 -5.96
CA LEU A 18 -6.37 -11.64 -6.49
C LEU A 18 -7.59 -11.33 -7.36
N TYR A 19 -8.41 -10.35 -6.95
CA TYR A 19 -9.55 -9.92 -7.75
C TYR A 19 -9.12 -9.29 -9.09
N GLY A 20 -8.12 -8.41 -9.08
CA GLY A 20 -7.56 -7.82 -10.30
C GLY A 20 -6.84 -8.82 -11.21
N LEU A 21 -6.31 -9.92 -10.66
CA LEU A 21 -5.69 -11.00 -11.44
C LEU A 21 -6.73 -11.92 -12.11
N VAL A 22 -7.91 -12.07 -11.50
CA VAL A 22 -8.98 -12.98 -11.97
C VAL A 22 -10.03 -12.26 -12.82
N SER A 23 -10.27 -10.96 -12.61
CA SER A 23 -11.21 -10.17 -13.43
C SER A 23 -10.59 -9.75 -14.76
N GLU A 24 -11.26 -10.04 -15.88
CA GLU A 24 -10.91 -9.58 -17.23
C GLU A 24 -11.35 -8.12 -17.52
N ASP A 25 -12.05 -7.49 -16.57
CA ASP A 25 -12.50 -6.10 -16.64
C ASP A 25 -11.33 -5.09 -16.56
N PRO A 26 -11.45 -3.88 -17.14
CA PRO A 26 -10.36 -2.91 -17.22
C PRO A 26 -9.69 -2.72 -15.84
N PRO A 27 -8.40 -3.04 -15.72
CA PRO A 27 -7.72 -3.21 -14.43
C PRO A 27 -7.50 -1.90 -13.70
N GLU A 28 -7.81 -0.75 -14.32
CA GLU A 28 -7.49 0.59 -13.84
C GLU A 28 -8.07 0.85 -12.44
N PHE A 29 -9.35 0.56 -12.21
CA PHE A 29 -10.01 0.86 -10.93
C PHE A 29 -9.53 -0.05 -9.78
N ASN A 30 -9.37 -1.34 -10.05
CA ASN A 30 -8.89 -2.31 -9.06
C ASN A 30 -7.41 -2.10 -8.73
N THR A 31 -6.59 -1.81 -9.74
CA THR A 31 -5.16 -1.58 -9.59
C THR A 31 -4.89 -0.31 -8.79
N THR A 32 -5.67 0.76 -9.03
CA THR A 32 -5.64 1.97 -8.22
C THR A 32 -6.00 1.69 -6.76
N ILE A 33 -7.11 1.00 -6.46
CA ILE A 33 -7.49 0.72 -5.06
C ILE A 33 -6.43 -0.15 -4.36
N MET A 34 -5.86 -1.11 -5.08
CA MET A 34 -4.80 -1.99 -4.59
C MET A 34 -3.52 -1.21 -4.27
N LEU A 35 -3.05 -0.38 -5.20
CA LEU A 35 -1.86 0.47 -5.02
C LEU A 35 -2.09 1.49 -3.89
N LEU A 36 -3.26 2.12 -3.82
CA LEU A 36 -3.60 3.06 -2.75
C LEU A 36 -3.54 2.38 -1.37
N SER A 37 -4.12 1.17 -1.25
CA SER A 37 -4.12 0.39 -0.01
C SER A 37 -2.70 -0.08 0.37
N LEU A 38 -1.89 -0.45 -0.63
CA LEU A 38 -0.48 -0.82 -0.43
C LEU A 38 0.36 0.37 0.03
N GLY A 39 0.14 1.56 -0.55
CA GLY A 39 0.79 2.81 -0.14
C GLY A 39 0.43 3.18 1.30
N ALA A 40 -0.85 3.09 1.67
CA ALA A 40 -1.31 3.29 3.04
C ALA A 40 -0.67 2.29 4.03
N MET A 41 -0.56 1.02 3.64
CA MET A 41 0.13 -0.01 4.44
C MET A 41 1.60 0.32 4.67
N MET A 42 2.32 0.75 3.62
CA MET A 42 3.73 1.14 3.71
C MET A 42 3.93 2.40 4.54
N PHE A 43 2.99 3.36 4.49
CA PHE A 43 3.01 4.56 5.31
C PHE A 43 2.88 4.22 6.81
N VAL A 44 1.91 3.36 7.15
CA VAL A 44 1.70 2.84 8.51
C VAL A 44 2.94 2.08 9.01
N LEU A 45 3.59 1.33 8.12
CA LEU A 45 4.84 0.61 8.40
C LEU A 45 5.99 1.58 8.68
N GLY A 46 6.18 2.60 7.84
CA GLY A 46 7.20 3.63 8.03
C GLY A 46 7.04 4.37 9.35
N LEU A 47 5.80 4.74 9.71
CA LEU A 47 5.49 5.36 11.00
C LEU A 47 5.78 4.43 12.18
N SER A 48 5.47 3.14 12.05
CA SER A 48 5.75 2.13 13.07
C SER A 48 7.24 1.89 13.27
N GLU A 49 8.02 1.86 12.19
CA GLU A 49 9.48 1.66 12.24
C GLU A 49 10.22 2.89 12.74
N TYR A 50 9.68 4.09 12.46
CA TYR A 50 10.18 5.35 13.02
C TYR A 50 10.10 5.34 14.55
N ASN A 51 8.97 4.86 15.09
CA ASN A 51 8.76 4.73 16.52
C ASN A 51 9.63 3.62 17.16
N SER A 52 10.13 2.68 16.36
CA SER A 52 10.98 1.56 16.80
C SER A 52 12.49 1.84 16.66
N ASN A 53 12.88 3.12 16.53
CA ASN A 53 14.27 3.59 16.35
C ASN A 53 14.98 3.12 15.06
N LYS A 54 14.27 2.46 14.12
CA LYS A 54 14.81 2.01 12.84
C LYS A 54 14.64 3.10 11.77
N LYS A 55 15.39 4.19 11.92
CA LYS A 55 15.25 5.42 11.10
C LYS A 55 15.43 5.19 9.59
N ALA A 56 16.39 4.35 9.18
CA ALA A 56 16.63 4.07 7.77
C ALA A 56 15.48 3.29 7.10
N SER A 57 14.95 2.29 7.80
CA SER A 57 13.83 1.46 7.35
C SER A 57 12.53 2.26 7.26
N ALA A 58 12.31 3.16 8.23
CA ALA A 58 11.18 4.07 8.26
C ALA A 58 11.17 5.04 7.07
N TYR A 59 12.33 5.63 6.74
CA TYR A 59 12.47 6.52 5.59
C TYR A 59 12.24 5.78 4.26
N PHE A 60 12.80 4.58 4.10
CA PHE A 60 12.56 3.75 2.92
C PHE A 60 11.07 3.42 2.74
N SER A 61 10.40 3.01 3.82
CA SER A 61 8.96 2.69 3.80
C SER A 61 8.10 3.92 3.50
N LEU A 62 8.48 5.11 3.99
CA LEU A 62 7.80 6.38 3.68
C LEU A 62 7.97 6.79 2.22
N ILE A 63 9.17 6.68 1.68
CA ILE A 63 9.47 6.97 0.27
C ILE A 63 8.71 5.99 -0.63
N ALA A 64 8.69 4.71 -0.27
CA ALA A 64 7.95 3.70 -1.00
C ALA A 64 6.43 3.96 -0.95
N ALA A 65 5.90 4.40 0.19
CA ALA A 65 4.50 4.82 0.30
C ALA A 65 4.14 6.00 -0.61
N LEU A 66 5.01 7.02 -0.67
CA LEU A 66 4.86 8.16 -1.56
C LEU A 66 4.90 7.75 -3.04
N PHE A 67 5.86 6.89 -3.40
CA PHE A 67 6.00 6.38 -4.77
C PHE A 67 4.77 5.57 -5.19
N VAL A 68 4.33 4.65 -4.35
CA VAL A 68 3.16 3.81 -4.60
C VAL A 68 1.88 4.65 -4.67
N GLY A 69 1.74 5.67 -3.82
CA GLY A 69 0.63 6.62 -3.89
C GLY A 69 0.65 7.44 -5.18
N PHE A 70 1.82 7.88 -5.64
CA PHE A 70 1.96 8.57 -6.92
C PHE A 70 1.59 7.67 -8.10
N VAL A 71 2.08 6.44 -8.13
CA VAL A 71 1.73 5.44 -9.17
C VAL A 71 0.24 5.13 -9.15
N SER A 72 -0.39 5.07 -7.96
CA SER A 72 -1.83 4.88 -7.82
C SER A 72 -2.65 5.99 -8.48
N ILE A 73 -2.21 7.26 -8.32
CA ILE A 73 -2.89 8.43 -8.89
C ILE A 73 -2.62 8.50 -10.40
N TYR A 74 -1.39 8.19 -10.82
CA TYR A 74 -1.01 8.14 -12.22
C TYR A 74 -1.75 7.04 -12.99
N SER A 75 -1.99 5.88 -12.37
CA SER A 75 -2.75 4.77 -12.96
C SER A 75 -4.25 5.08 -13.13
N LEU A 76 -4.72 6.21 -12.58
CA LEU A 76 -6.10 6.70 -12.66
C LEU A 76 -6.30 7.68 -13.85
N PHE A 77 -5.22 8.08 -14.52
CA PHE A 77 -5.17 9.09 -15.59
C PHE A 77 -4.63 8.49 -16.89
#